data_AF-A0A520HKK5-F1
#
_entry.id   AF-A0A520HKK5-F1
#
_cell.length_a   1.000
_cell.length_b   1.000
_cell.length_c   1.000
_cell.angle_alpha   90.00
_cell.angle_beta   90.00
_cell.angle_gamma   90.00
#
_symmetry.space_group_name_H-M   'P 1'
#
loop_
_entity.id
_entity.type
_entity.pdbx_description
1 polymer ?
#
loop_
_entity_poly.entity_id
_entity_poly.type
_entity_poly.pdbx_seq_one_letter_code
_entity_poly.pdbx_strand_id
1 'polypeptide(L)'
;AFADRRTFVDSLRRGGIAALELIARDLKMQGLYVSRALSFAGVEYDILEHKLTVDQIEVYDAYADAWAIIHSNLRAALDATRVTDSFSNDTYNSGAKAAALSIFESTKQRFFCQLLIGMKLPSLVPAIRADLARGESVVIQLVSTSEAMLNRALAALTVEERANLDIELSPREFLMSYLTAAFPVRQMKTFVDETGKTRSEPMSDEDGRPVFAREALEMRDNLLEQLCALPIVGSALDHIIGHFGTDAVAEVTGRSRRVIMDAHGRQRVESRSPRTNLAETDAFMRGAKKILIFSDAGGTGRSYHASLRCENQSRRNHYLLEPGWRADAAIQGLGRTHRTHQATA
;
A
#
# COMPACT_ATOMS: atom_id res chain seq x y z
N ALA A 1 -30.02 -38.50 -21.11
CA ALA A 1 -28.69 -38.25 -20.52
C ALA A 1 -27.71 -37.97 -21.65
N PHE A 2 -26.79 -37.01 -21.49
CA PHE A 2 -25.80 -36.66 -22.51
C PHE A 2 -24.63 -37.65 -22.46
N ALA A 3 -24.07 -38.02 -23.62
CA ALA A 3 -23.00 -39.01 -23.72
C ALA A 3 -21.67 -38.50 -23.11
N ASP A 4 -21.38 -37.21 -23.24
CA ASP A 4 -20.20 -36.56 -22.67
C ASP A 4 -20.43 -35.05 -22.44
N ARG A 5 -19.47 -34.40 -21.76
CA ARG A 5 -19.49 -32.96 -21.46
C ARG A 5 -19.57 -32.10 -22.71
N ARG A 6 -18.92 -32.50 -23.81
CA ARG A 6 -18.87 -31.70 -25.04
C ARG A 6 -20.25 -31.64 -25.70
N THR A 7 -20.89 -32.80 -25.80
CA THR A 7 -22.26 -32.96 -26.31
C THR A 7 -23.27 -32.14 -25.50
N PHE A 8 -23.11 -32.08 -24.17
CA PHE A 8 -23.91 -31.22 -23.30
C PHE A 8 -23.72 -29.72 -23.60
N VAL A 9 -22.47 -29.25 -23.66
CA VAL A 9 -22.15 -27.83 -23.93
C VAL A 9 -22.62 -27.40 -25.32
N ASP A 10 -22.46 -28.26 -26.33
CA ASP A 10 -22.88 -27.97 -27.70
C ASP A 10 -24.41 -27.97 -27.85
N SER A 11 -25.11 -28.79 -27.07
CA SER A 11 -26.58 -28.75 -26.98
C SER A 11 -27.07 -27.47 -26.30
N LEU A 12 -26.38 -27.01 -25.25
CA LEU A 12 -26.70 -25.77 -24.55
C LEU A 12 -26.52 -24.55 -25.43
N ARG A 13 -25.40 -24.46 -26.16
CA ARG A 13 -25.12 -23.34 -27.09
C ARG A 13 -26.15 -23.26 -28.20
N ARG A 14 -26.61 -24.40 -28.74
CA ARG A 14 -27.68 -24.45 -29.76
C ARG A 14 -29.05 -24.07 -29.20
N GLY A 15 -29.33 -24.42 -27.95
CA GLY A 15 -30.61 -24.12 -27.29
C GLY A 15 -30.79 -22.67 -26.84
N GLY A 16 -29.73 -21.84 -26.95
CA GLY A 16 -29.79 -20.41 -26.64
C GLY A 16 -30.18 -20.10 -25.19
N ILE A 17 -30.75 -18.91 -24.98
CA ILE A 17 -31.07 -18.39 -23.64
C ILE A 17 -32.11 -19.27 -22.93
N ALA A 18 -33.13 -19.77 -23.64
CA ALA A 18 -34.19 -20.60 -23.04
C ALA A 18 -33.65 -21.92 -22.46
N ALA A 19 -32.67 -22.55 -23.11
CA ALA A 19 -32.02 -23.75 -22.58
C ALA A 19 -31.14 -23.42 -21.35
N LEU A 20 -30.47 -22.28 -21.35
CA LEU A 20 -29.70 -21.81 -20.20
C LEU A 20 -30.60 -21.46 -19.00
N GLU A 21 -31.76 -20.87 -19.22
CA GLU A 21 -32.76 -20.57 -18.18
C GLU A 21 -33.33 -21.85 -17.56
N LEU A 22 -33.65 -22.86 -18.38
CA LEU A 22 -34.14 -24.15 -17.88
C LEU A 22 -33.10 -24.83 -16.98
N ILE A 23 -31.83 -24.81 -17.38
CA ILE A 23 -30.75 -25.38 -16.56
C ILE A 23 -30.51 -24.56 -15.30
N ALA A 24 -30.49 -23.23 -15.39
CA ALA A 24 -30.38 -22.39 -14.20
C ALA A 24 -31.53 -22.65 -13.21
N ARG A 25 -32.75 -22.86 -13.71
CA ARG A 25 -33.92 -23.22 -12.92
C ARG A 25 -33.77 -24.59 -12.27
N ASP A 26 -33.36 -25.61 -13.02
CA ASP A 26 -33.17 -26.97 -12.51
C ASP A 26 -32.03 -27.04 -11.50
N LEU A 27 -30.91 -26.36 -11.77
CA LEU A 27 -29.81 -26.23 -10.80
C LEU A 27 -30.28 -25.49 -9.54
N LYS A 28 -31.12 -24.46 -9.65
CA LYS A 28 -31.69 -23.76 -8.49
C LYS A 28 -32.65 -24.65 -7.69
N MET A 29 -33.53 -25.41 -8.36
CA MET A 29 -34.43 -26.37 -7.72
C MET A 29 -33.69 -27.51 -7.01
N GLN A 30 -32.59 -27.99 -7.59
CA GLN A 30 -31.73 -29.01 -6.98
C GLN A 30 -30.81 -28.45 -5.88
N GLY A 31 -30.89 -27.16 -5.57
CA GLY A 31 -30.02 -26.50 -4.58
C GLY A 31 -28.55 -26.38 -5.03
N LEU A 32 -28.25 -26.64 -6.31
CA LEU A 32 -26.94 -26.52 -6.94
C LEU A 32 -26.65 -25.08 -7.40
N TYR A 33 -27.69 -24.24 -7.51
CA TYR A 33 -27.59 -22.82 -7.85
C TYR A 33 -28.14 -21.93 -6.74
N VAL A 34 -27.45 -21.96 -5.60
CA VAL A 34 -27.78 -21.17 -4.41
C VAL A 34 -26.66 -20.15 -4.18
N SER A 35 -27.02 -18.87 -4.11
CA SER A 35 -26.12 -17.85 -3.58
C SER A 35 -26.19 -17.91 -2.06
N ARG A 36 -25.14 -18.47 -1.43
CA ARG A 36 -25.02 -18.48 0.03
C ARG A 36 -24.32 -17.20 0.45
N ALA A 37 -25.03 -16.35 1.17
CA ALA A 37 -24.43 -15.20 1.85
C ALA A 37 -23.90 -15.64 3.22
N LEU A 38 -22.77 -15.07 3.63
CA LEU A 38 -22.27 -15.24 4.98
C LEU A 38 -23.14 -14.40 5.93
N SER A 39 -23.69 -15.01 6.97
CA SER A 39 -24.40 -14.25 8.01
C SER A 39 -23.39 -13.47 8.84
N PHE A 40 -23.61 -12.17 9.05
CA PHE A 40 -22.85 -11.35 10.00
C PHE A 40 -23.44 -11.39 11.42
N ALA A 41 -24.36 -12.32 11.70
CA ALA A 41 -24.85 -12.53 13.05
C ALA A 41 -23.68 -12.87 13.99
N GLY A 42 -23.59 -12.14 15.11
CA GLY A 42 -22.49 -12.25 16.09
C GLY A 42 -21.22 -11.47 15.75
N VAL A 43 -21.16 -10.79 14.60
CA VAL A 43 -20.06 -9.87 14.28
C VAL A 43 -20.35 -8.51 14.90
N GLU A 44 -19.42 -8.04 15.71
CA GLU A 44 -19.44 -6.70 16.32
C GLU A 44 -18.56 -5.76 15.49
N TYR A 45 -18.99 -4.50 15.38
CA TYR A 45 -18.25 -3.46 14.69
C TYR A 45 -18.03 -2.32 15.66
N ASP A 46 -16.78 -1.85 15.73
CA ASP A 46 -16.42 -0.69 16.52
C ASP A 46 -15.44 0.19 15.73
N ILE A 47 -15.51 1.50 15.98
CA ILE A 47 -14.58 2.47 15.42
C ILE A 47 -13.54 2.77 16.49
N LEU A 48 -12.35 2.20 16.32
CA LEU A 48 -11.19 2.62 17.10
C LEU A 48 -10.71 3.98 16.60
N GLU A 49 -11.27 5.04 17.17
CA GLU A 49 -10.88 6.42 16.86
C GLU A 49 -9.52 6.74 17.49
N HIS A 50 -8.61 7.28 16.68
CA HIS A 50 -7.39 7.91 17.17
C HIS A 50 -7.54 9.43 17.11
N LYS A 51 -7.56 10.07 18.28
CA LYS A 51 -7.51 11.52 18.39
C LYS A 51 -6.06 11.96 18.26
N LEU A 52 -5.77 12.77 17.24
CA LEU A 52 -4.43 13.30 17.04
C LEU A 52 -4.00 14.15 18.25
N THR A 53 -2.77 13.94 18.71
CA THR A 53 -2.14 14.79 19.70
C THR A 53 -1.76 16.14 19.08
N VAL A 54 -1.46 17.13 19.92
CA VAL A 54 -0.94 18.43 19.47
C VAL A 54 0.32 18.24 18.61
N ASP A 55 1.28 17.44 19.10
CA ASP A 55 2.50 17.13 18.36
C ASP A 55 2.22 16.47 17.00
N GLN A 56 1.23 15.57 16.91
CA GLN A 56 0.88 14.94 15.64
C GLN A 56 0.22 15.91 14.66
N ILE A 57 -0.56 16.87 15.17
CA ILE A 57 -1.14 17.95 14.36
C ILE A 57 -0.01 18.84 13.81
N GLU A 58 0.94 19.24 14.65
CA GLU A 58 2.11 20.03 14.23
C GLU A 58 2.93 19.29 13.15
N VAL A 59 3.15 17.99 13.30
CA VAL A 59 3.81 17.16 12.28
C VAL A 59 3.00 17.12 10.98
N TYR A 60 1.68 16.94 11.08
CA TYR A 60 0.81 16.91 9.91
C TYR A 60 0.83 18.24 9.15
N ASP A 61 0.70 19.35 9.88
CA ASP A 61 0.68 20.70 9.32
C ASP A 61 2.04 21.05 8.67
N ALA A 62 3.16 20.71 9.31
CA ALA A 62 4.49 20.88 8.71
C ALA A 62 4.62 20.14 7.37
N TYR A 63 4.06 18.92 7.26
CA TYR A 63 4.04 18.20 5.99
C TYR A 63 3.04 18.78 4.98
N ALA A 64 1.89 19.30 5.42
CA ALA A 64 0.94 19.98 4.56
C ALA A 64 1.56 21.23 3.93
N ASP A 65 2.25 22.03 4.74
CA ASP A 65 2.99 23.21 4.29
C ASP A 65 4.11 22.82 3.31
N ALA A 66 4.87 21.76 3.62
CA ALA A 66 5.89 21.24 2.72
C ALA A 66 5.33 20.88 1.34
N TRP A 67 4.21 20.14 1.29
CA TRP A 67 3.56 19.78 0.02
C TRP A 67 2.99 21.01 -0.72
N ALA A 68 2.54 22.04 0.00
CA ALA A 68 2.11 23.30 -0.59
C ALA A 68 3.29 24.06 -1.23
N ILE A 69 4.45 24.11 -0.55
CA ILE A 69 5.68 24.72 -1.08
C ILE A 69 6.14 23.97 -2.33
N ILE A 70 6.15 22.63 -2.31
CA ILE A 70 6.50 21.82 -3.49
C ILE A 70 5.53 22.10 -4.64
N HIS A 71 4.23 22.20 -4.37
CA HIS A 71 3.23 22.49 -5.41
C HIS A 71 3.48 23.86 -6.07
N SER A 72 3.82 24.88 -5.29
CA SER A 72 4.18 26.21 -5.82
C SER A 72 5.42 26.12 -6.73
N ASN A 73 6.47 25.45 -6.26
CA ASN A 73 7.71 25.26 -7.03
C ASN A 73 7.51 24.37 -8.26
N LEU A 74 6.59 23.41 -8.23
CA LEU A 74 6.26 22.57 -9.39
C LEU A 74 5.77 23.42 -10.56
N ARG A 75 4.94 24.44 -10.28
CA ARG A 75 4.48 25.36 -11.33
C ARG A 75 5.66 26.14 -11.93
N ALA A 76 6.50 26.71 -11.09
CA ALA A 76 7.68 27.46 -11.52
C ALA A 76 8.66 26.58 -12.31
N ALA A 77 8.85 25.32 -11.90
CA ALA A 77 9.70 24.36 -12.58
C ALA A 77 9.16 23.99 -13.98
N LEU A 78 7.83 23.88 -14.16
CA LEU A 78 7.23 23.65 -15.47
C LEU A 78 7.45 24.83 -16.43
N ASP A 79 7.47 26.06 -15.91
CA ASP A 79 7.80 27.26 -16.68
C ASP A 79 9.30 27.28 -17.05
N ALA A 80 10.18 27.07 -16.05
CA ALA A 80 11.63 27.04 -16.23
C ALA A 80 12.08 25.95 -17.23
N THR A 81 11.37 24.83 -17.28
CA THR A 81 11.65 23.72 -18.21
C THR A 81 11.04 23.90 -19.60
N ARG A 82 10.31 24.99 -19.87
CA ARG A 82 9.59 25.24 -21.14
C ARG A 82 8.50 24.21 -21.44
N VAL A 83 7.91 23.61 -20.40
CA VAL A 83 6.67 22.81 -20.53
C VAL A 83 5.46 23.74 -20.62
N THR A 84 5.50 24.83 -19.85
CA THR A 84 4.58 25.97 -19.88
C THR A 84 5.36 27.26 -20.11
N ASP A 85 4.64 28.35 -20.40
CA ASP A 85 5.21 29.68 -20.50
C ASP A 85 4.73 30.57 -19.36
N SER A 86 5.66 31.22 -18.66
CA SER A 86 5.34 32.07 -17.51
C SER A 86 4.65 33.38 -17.89
N PHE A 87 4.82 33.87 -19.13
CA PHE A 87 4.25 35.15 -19.56
C PHE A 87 2.86 34.99 -20.16
N SER A 88 2.68 34.04 -21.08
CA SER A 88 1.38 33.79 -21.73
C SER A 88 0.51 32.78 -20.99
N ASN A 89 1.07 32.04 -20.03
CA ASN A 89 0.43 30.92 -19.35
C ASN A 89 0.00 29.78 -20.31
N ASP A 90 0.59 29.75 -21.51
CA ASP A 90 0.37 28.69 -22.49
C ASP A 90 1.02 27.38 -22.06
N THR A 91 0.49 26.28 -22.56
CA THR A 91 1.08 24.94 -22.35
C THR A 91 1.63 24.42 -23.67
N TYR A 92 2.96 24.35 -23.77
CA TYR A 92 3.66 23.85 -24.95
C TYR A 92 3.67 22.32 -25.00
N ASN A 93 3.70 21.65 -23.84
CA ASN A 93 3.62 20.20 -23.76
C ASN A 93 2.59 19.74 -22.72
N SER A 94 1.36 19.52 -23.18
CA SER A 94 0.25 19.09 -22.32
C SER A 94 0.45 17.69 -21.72
N GLY A 95 1.13 16.81 -22.45
CA GLY A 95 1.45 15.46 -21.97
C GLY A 95 2.42 15.49 -20.79
N ALA A 96 3.52 16.23 -20.92
CA ALA A 96 4.51 16.42 -19.85
C ALA A 96 3.89 17.08 -18.62
N LYS A 97 3.08 18.13 -18.81
CA LYS A 97 2.35 18.80 -17.71
C LYS A 97 1.41 17.84 -16.98
N ALA A 98 0.59 17.10 -17.72
CA ALA A 98 -0.35 16.15 -17.13
C ALA A 98 0.38 15.01 -16.38
N ALA A 99 1.48 14.50 -16.94
CA ALA A 99 2.30 13.48 -16.30
C ALA A 99 2.91 13.99 -14.98
N ALA A 100 3.49 15.19 -14.99
CA ALA A 100 4.08 15.81 -13.80
C ALA A 100 3.06 16.00 -12.67
N LEU A 101 1.87 16.54 -12.99
CA LEU A 101 0.78 16.73 -12.03
C LEU A 101 0.25 15.39 -11.49
N SER A 102 0.10 14.39 -12.36
CA SER A 102 -0.37 13.05 -11.97
C SER A 102 0.60 12.38 -10.99
N ILE A 103 1.92 12.46 -11.26
CA ILE A 103 2.94 11.89 -10.37
C ILE A 103 2.97 12.65 -9.03
N PHE A 104 2.84 13.98 -9.06
CA PHE A 104 2.77 14.81 -7.85
C PHE A 104 1.59 14.40 -6.96
N GLU A 105 0.36 14.44 -7.51
CA GLU A 105 -0.86 14.17 -6.75
C GLU A 105 -0.92 12.73 -6.23
N SER A 106 -0.55 11.75 -7.07
CA SER A 106 -0.52 10.33 -6.64
C SER A 106 0.54 10.06 -5.58
N THR A 107 1.65 10.80 -5.57
CA THR A 107 2.69 10.64 -4.54
C THR A 107 2.28 11.32 -3.24
N LYS A 108 1.73 12.53 -3.31
CA LYS A 108 1.15 13.25 -2.16
C LYS A 108 0.06 12.42 -1.48
N GLN A 109 -0.84 11.83 -2.25
CA GLN A 109 -1.91 10.99 -1.73
C GLN A 109 -1.35 9.77 -0.97
N ARG A 110 -0.41 9.02 -1.58
CA ARG A 110 0.24 7.88 -0.93
C ARG A 110 0.99 8.28 0.33
N PHE A 111 1.69 9.42 0.30
CA PHE A 111 2.39 9.98 1.44
C PHE A 111 1.45 10.18 2.63
N PHE A 112 0.35 10.92 2.47
CA PHE A 112 -0.57 11.22 3.57
C PHE A 112 -1.31 9.97 4.07
N CYS A 113 -1.62 9.02 3.19
CA CYS A 113 -2.15 7.72 3.63
C CYS A 113 -1.19 7.04 4.60
N GLN A 114 0.11 6.96 4.27
CA GLN A 114 1.09 6.33 5.15
C GLN A 114 1.35 7.11 6.44
N LEU A 115 1.40 8.44 6.36
CA LEU A 115 1.53 9.31 7.52
C LEU A 115 0.42 9.05 8.54
N LEU A 116 -0.83 9.07 8.08
CA LEU A 116 -2.01 8.89 8.93
C LEU A 116 -2.10 7.48 9.53
N ILE A 117 -1.67 6.44 8.78
CA ILE A 117 -1.62 5.08 9.32
C ILE A 117 -0.59 4.99 10.45
N GLY A 118 0.60 5.57 10.26
CA GLY A 118 1.63 5.64 11.31
C GLY A 118 1.14 6.39 12.55
N MET A 119 0.45 7.52 12.35
CA MET A 119 -0.13 8.31 13.46
C MET A 119 -1.18 7.56 14.28
N LYS A 120 -1.88 6.56 13.73
CA LYS A 120 -2.90 5.80 14.48
C LYS A 120 -2.35 4.77 15.47
N LEU A 121 -1.06 4.44 15.37
CA LEU A 121 -0.44 3.40 16.18
C LEU A 121 -0.57 3.59 17.71
N PRO A 122 -0.47 4.81 18.26
CA PRO A 122 -0.65 5.03 19.70
C PRO A 122 -2.03 4.61 20.23
N SER A 123 -3.08 4.57 19.41
CA SER A 123 -4.38 3.98 19.78
C SER A 123 -4.46 2.48 19.46
N LEU A 124 -3.91 2.06 18.32
CA LEU A 124 -3.96 0.66 17.88
C LEU A 124 -3.20 -0.28 18.82
N VAL A 125 -1.99 0.11 19.22
CA VAL A 125 -1.11 -0.75 20.03
C VAL A 125 -1.72 -1.08 21.40
N PRO A 126 -2.27 -0.13 22.19
CA PRO A 126 -2.98 -0.44 23.42
C PRO A 126 -4.22 -1.31 23.21
N ALA A 127 -4.98 -1.10 22.14
CA ALA A 127 -6.15 -1.92 21.82
C ALA A 127 -5.75 -3.39 21.57
N ILE A 128 -4.70 -3.62 20.77
CA ILE A 128 -4.11 -4.95 20.56
C ILE A 128 -3.68 -5.56 21.89
N ARG A 129 -3.01 -4.82 22.78
CA ARG A 129 -2.61 -5.33 24.09
C ARG A 129 -3.81 -5.75 24.95
N ALA A 130 -4.88 -4.97 24.94
CA ALA A 130 -6.10 -5.26 25.68
C ALA A 130 -6.77 -6.56 25.18
N ASP A 131 -6.82 -6.75 23.86
CA ASP A 131 -7.35 -7.96 23.23
C ASP A 131 -6.54 -9.21 23.61
N LEU A 132 -5.21 -9.11 23.53
CA LEU A 132 -4.32 -10.19 23.90
C LEU A 132 -4.44 -10.54 25.39
N ALA A 133 -4.62 -9.54 26.26
CA ALA A 133 -4.85 -9.76 27.70
C ALA A 133 -6.15 -10.52 28.00
N ARG A 134 -7.15 -10.43 27.11
CA ARG A 134 -8.39 -11.24 27.17
C ARG A 134 -8.23 -12.64 26.55
N GLY A 135 -7.03 -12.99 26.09
CA GLY A 135 -6.75 -14.28 25.43
C GLY A 135 -7.21 -14.35 23.97
N GLU A 136 -7.66 -13.24 23.40
CA GLU A 136 -8.16 -13.13 22.04
C GLU A 136 -7.00 -13.12 21.03
N SER A 137 -7.31 -13.34 19.75
CA SER A 137 -6.34 -13.28 18.66
C SER A 137 -6.63 -12.07 17.78
N VAL A 138 -5.57 -11.37 17.40
CA VAL A 138 -5.63 -10.13 16.65
C VAL A 138 -5.32 -10.40 15.19
N VAL A 139 -6.08 -9.81 14.29
CA VAL A 139 -5.82 -9.80 12.84
C VAL A 139 -5.80 -8.36 12.35
N ILE A 140 -4.73 -7.97 11.66
CA ILE A 140 -4.54 -6.62 11.15
C ILE A 140 -4.47 -6.69 9.62
N GLN A 141 -5.39 -5.99 8.97
CA GLN A 141 -5.42 -5.84 7.53
C GLN A 141 -4.81 -4.50 7.14
N LEU A 142 -3.80 -4.55 6.25
CA LEU A 142 -3.21 -3.37 5.65
C LEU A 142 -2.93 -3.57 4.16
N VAL A 143 -2.62 -2.49 3.44
CA VAL A 143 -2.25 -2.56 2.01
C VAL A 143 -0.76 -2.34 1.83
N SER A 144 -0.20 -1.37 2.54
CA SER A 144 1.16 -0.87 2.34
C SER A 144 2.18 -1.63 3.19
N THR A 145 3.13 -2.28 2.53
CA THR A 145 4.13 -3.18 3.16
C THR A 145 5.53 -2.58 3.29
N SER A 146 5.70 -1.33 2.84
CA SER A 146 6.98 -0.61 2.77
C SER A 146 8.11 -1.33 1.99
N GLU A 147 7.79 -2.35 1.19
CA GLU A 147 8.79 -3.15 0.46
C GLU A 147 9.63 -2.32 -0.52
N ALA A 148 8.99 -1.47 -1.32
CA ALA A 148 9.70 -0.62 -2.27
C ALA A 148 10.59 0.42 -1.57
N MET A 149 10.23 0.84 -0.37
CA MET A 149 11.02 1.74 0.46
C MET A 149 12.25 1.01 1.01
N LEU A 150 12.05 -0.20 1.56
CA LEU A 150 13.13 -1.04 2.05
C LEU A 150 14.13 -1.42 0.96
N ASN A 151 13.65 -1.80 -0.22
CA ASN A 151 14.52 -2.16 -1.34
C ASN A 151 15.41 -0.99 -1.77
N ARG A 152 14.88 0.24 -1.79
CA ARG A 152 15.66 1.46 -2.09
C ARG A 152 16.67 1.77 -1.00
N ALA A 153 16.26 1.75 0.26
CA ALA A 153 17.16 1.93 1.39
C ALA A 153 18.33 0.95 1.32
N LEU A 154 18.06 -0.35 1.13
CA LEU A 154 19.08 -1.39 1.00
C LEU A 154 19.98 -1.24 -0.23
N ALA A 155 19.48 -0.64 -1.33
CA ALA A 155 20.28 -0.39 -2.52
C ALA A 155 21.24 0.79 -2.33
N ALA A 156 20.84 1.78 -1.53
CA ALA A 156 21.63 2.98 -1.26
C ALA A 156 22.77 2.76 -0.24
N LEU A 157 22.73 1.68 0.56
CA LEU A 157 23.74 1.42 1.58
C LEU A 157 25.14 1.16 0.99
N THR A 158 26.12 1.85 1.57
CA THR A 158 27.56 1.59 1.47
C THR A 158 27.96 0.26 2.13
N VAL A 159 29.22 -0.16 1.98
CA VAL A 159 29.72 -1.40 2.59
C VAL A 159 29.71 -1.30 4.12
N GLU A 160 30.07 -0.14 4.65
CA GLU A 160 30.11 0.16 6.08
C GLU A 160 28.70 0.16 6.68
N GLU A 161 27.73 0.82 6.03
CA GLU A 161 26.33 0.85 6.48
C GLU A 161 25.66 -0.53 6.40
N ARG A 162 26.08 -1.40 5.48
CA ARG A 162 25.61 -2.80 5.44
C ARG A 162 26.08 -3.61 6.65
N ALA A 163 27.23 -3.27 7.23
CA ALA A 163 27.76 -3.96 8.40
C ALA A 163 27.01 -3.55 9.68
N ASN A 164 26.57 -2.28 9.76
CA ASN A 164 25.81 -1.73 10.87
C ASN A 164 24.51 -1.11 10.36
N LEU A 165 23.51 -1.96 10.11
CA LEU A 165 22.22 -1.53 9.58
C LEU A 165 21.50 -0.60 10.56
N ASP A 166 21.12 0.57 10.06
CA ASP A 166 20.21 1.50 10.72
C ASP A 166 19.25 2.08 9.69
N ILE A 167 18.22 1.29 9.36
CA ILE A 167 17.20 1.62 8.37
C ILE A 167 15.96 2.06 9.10
N GLU A 168 15.56 3.31 8.89
CA GLU A 168 14.26 3.81 9.30
C GLU A 168 13.37 4.03 8.08
N LEU A 169 12.28 3.25 8.00
CA LEU A 169 11.30 3.37 6.92
C LEU A 169 10.28 4.44 7.27
N SER A 170 10.25 5.52 6.50
CA SER A 170 9.38 6.67 6.75
C SER A 170 8.64 7.16 5.50
N PRO A 171 7.38 7.64 5.62
CA PRO A 171 6.69 8.33 4.54
C PRO A 171 7.50 9.49 3.94
N ARG A 172 8.40 10.13 4.69
CA ARG A 172 9.33 11.16 4.18
C ARG A 172 10.03 10.74 2.89
N GLU A 173 10.31 9.45 2.73
CA GLU A 173 10.95 8.89 1.54
C GLU A 173 10.11 9.01 0.25
N PHE A 174 8.78 9.16 0.34
CA PHE A 174 7.96 9.48 -0.83
C PHE A 174 8.24 10.90 -1.34
N LEU A 175 8.41 11.84 -0.41
CA LEU A 175 8.73 13.24 -0.73
C LEU A 175 10.14 13.33 -1.33
N MET A 176 11.13 12.71 -0.69
CA MET A 176 12.52 12.72 -1.20
C MET A 176 12.64 12.04 -2.57
N SER A 177 11.99 10.89 -2.74
CA SER A 177 11.97 10.19 -4.03
C SER A 177 11.25 10.98 -5.12
N TYR A 178 10.17 11.71 -4.79
CA TYR A 178 9.50 12.57 -5.74
C TYR A 178 10.41 13.70 -6.21
N LEU A 179 11.03 14.42 -5.27
CA LEU A 179 11.91 15.54 -5.59
C LEU A 179 13.10 15.09 -6.45
N THR A 180 13.74 13.98 -6.10
CA THR A 180 14.93 13.49 -6.82
C THR A 180 14.61 12.87 -8.17
N ALA A 181 13.54 12.08 -8.30
CA ALA A 181 13.29 11.27 -9.49
C ALA A 181 12.22 11.83 -10.44
N ALA A 182 11.30 12.67 -9.95
CA ALA A 182 10.10 13.06 -10.69
C ALA A 182 9.88 14.57 -10.79
N PHE A 183 10.52 15.38 -9.96
CA PHE A 183 10.41 16.83 -10.06
C PHE A 183 10.89 17.33 -11.44
N PRO A 184 10.14 18.20 -12.14
CA PRO A 184 10.49 18.58 -13.51
C PRO A 184 11.79 19.39 -13.58
N VAL A 185 12.87 18.75 -14.02
CA VAL A 185 14.17 19.41 -14.23
C VAL A 185 14.66 19.31 -15.68
N ARG A 186 14.01 18.50 -16.50
CA ARG A 186 14.40 18.24 -17.90
C ARG A 186 14.09 19.46 -18.77
N GLN A 187 15.11 20.03 -19.42
CA GLN A 187 14.91 21.14 -20.34
C GLN A 187 14.14 20.67 -21.58
N MET A 188 13.13 21.43 -21.99
CA MET A 188 12.47 21.28 -23.28
C MET A 188 12.96 22.33 -24.26
N LYS A 189 13.04 21.96 -25.55
CA LYS A 189 13.23 22.91 -26.66
C LYS A 189 11.88 23.17 -27.33
N THR A 190 11.61 24.42 -27.63
CA THR A 190 10.36 24.84 -28.27
C THR A 190 10.47 24.81 -29.78
N PHE A 191 9.39 24.41 -30.46
CA PHE A 191 9.27 24.44 -31.91
C PHE A 191 7.83 24.80 -32.31
N VAL A 192 7.64 25.25 -33.54
CA VAL A 192 6.30 25.50 -34.09
C VAL A 192 5.91 24.28 -34.91
N ASP A 193 4.77 23.67 -34.58
CA ASP A 193 4.25 22.52 -35.31
C ASP A 193 3.60 22.94 -36.64
N GLU A 194 3.20 21.97 -37.46
CA GLU A 194 2.56 22.20 -38.76
C GLU A 194 1.25 23.00 -38.67
N THR A 195 0.64 23.09 -37.48
CA THR A 195 -0.58 23.87 -37.21
C THR A 195 -0.29 25.32 -36.82
N GLY A 196 0.98 25.72 -36.76
CA GLY A 196 1.39 27.04 -36.30
C GLY A 196 1.41 27.19 -34.78
N LYS A 197 1.22 26.09 -34.02
CA LYS A 197 1.19 26.12 -32.57
C LYS A 197 2.57 25.85 -31.99
N THR A 198 2.96 26.63 -30.98
CA THR A 198 4.21 26.39 -30.24
C THR A 198 4.05 25.15 -29.36
N ARG A 199 4.98 24.20 -29.54
CA ARG A 199 5.10 22.94 -28.80
C ARG A 199 6.49 22.84 -28.20
N SER A 200 6.68 21.90 -27.28
CA SER A 200 8.00 21.62 -26.74
C SER A 200 8.27 20.13 -26.61
N GLU A 201 9.53 19.75 -26.88
CA GLU A 201 10.04 18.37 -26.81
C GLU A 201 11.33 18.30 -26.00
N PRO A 202 11.69 17.13 -25.42
CA PRO A 202 12.90 16.99 -24.62
C PRO A 202 14.16 17.41 -25.37
N MET A 203 14.98 18.27 -24.75
CA MET A 203 16.22 18.75 -25.33
C MET A 203 17.38 17.79 -25.03
N SER A 204 18.15 17.38 -26.02
CA SER A 204 19.40 16.64 -25.80
C SER A 204 20.60 17.45 -26.28
N ASP A 205 21.76 17.21 -25.68
CA ASP A 205 23.04 17.78 -26.13
C ASP A 205 23.58 17.03 -27.37
N GLU A 206 24.77 17.42 -27.83
CA GLU A 206 25.43 16.83 -29.00
C GLU A 206 25.73 15.33 -28.84
N ASP A 207 25.92 14.87 -27.60
CA ASP A 207 26.15 13.45 -27.26
C ASP A 207 24.83 12.68 -27.06
N GLY A 208 23.67 13.31 -27.28
CA GLY A 208 22.34 12.73 -27.07
C GLY A 208 21.92 12.65 -25.59
N ARG A 209 22.70 13.23 -24.67
CA ARG A 209 22.44 13.20 -23.23
C ARG A 209 21.38 14.22 -22.84
N PRO A 210 20.72 14.01 -21.68
CA PRO A 210 19.70 14.92 -21.24
C PRO A 210 20.25 16.27 -20.74
N VAL A 211 19.84 17.37 -21.39
CA VAL A 211 19.92 18.74 -20.88
C VAL A 211 18.91 19.02 -19.76
N PHE A 212 19.36 19.69 -18.70
CA PHE A 212 18.54 20.06 -17.54
C PHE A 212 18.44 21.58 -17.40
N ALA A 213 17.27 22.06 -16.98
CA ALA A 213 17.03 23.47 -16.68
C ALA A 213 17.70 23.81 -15.35
N ARG A 214 18.68 24.73 -15.38
CA ARG A 214 19.46 25.09 -14.19
C ARG A 214 18.59 25.65 -13.06
N GLU A 215 17.68 26.55 -13.38
CA GLU A 215 16.75 27.14 -12.41
C GLU A 215 15.88 26.07 -11.73
N ALA A 216 15.37 25.08 -12.49
CA ALA A 216 14.57 24.00 -11.93
C ALA A 216 15.40 23.03 -11.06
N LEU A 217 16.69 22.81 -11.40
CA LEU A 217 17.61 22.05 -10.54
C LEU A 217 17.84 22.78 -9.21
N GLU A 218 18.11 24.08 -9.25
CA GLU A 218 18.30 24.90 -8.06
C GLU A 218 17.04 24.92 -7.18
N MET A 219 15.83 25.03 -7.77
CA MET A 219 14.57 24.89 -7.04
C MET A 219 14.44 23.53 -6.34
N ARG A 220 14.71 22.43 -7.05
CA ARG A 220 14.65 21.08 -6.49
C ARG A 220 15.63 20.92 -5.32
N ASP A 221 16.86 21.38 -5.50
CA ASP A 221 17.93 21.18 -4.52
C ASP A 221 17.66 22.00 -3.25
N ASN A 222 17.14 23.24 -3.39
CA ASN A 222 16.66 24.04 -2.27
C ASN A 222 15.50 23.37 -1.51
N LEU A 223 14.55 22.75 -2.23
CA LEU A 223 13.46 21.99 -1.61
C LEU A 223 13.98 20.78 -0.83
N LEU A 224 14.97 20.07 -1.37
CA LEU A 224 15.58 18.93 -0.68
C LEU A 224 16.25 19.36 0.63
N GLU A 225 17.00 20.46 0.61
CA GLU A 225 17.65 21.02 1.79
C GLU A 225 16.63 21.50 2.84
N GLN A 226 15.60 22.22 2.42
CA GLN A 226 14.58 22.74 3.33
C GLN A 226 13.76 21.63 4.00
N LEU A 227 13.46 20.55 3.27
CA LEU A 227 12.47 19.56 3.68
C LEU A 227 13.09 18.29 4.29
N CYS A 228 14.42 18.13 4.25
CA CYS A 228 15.07 16.95 4.81
C CYS A 228 14.93 16.86 6.34
N ALA A 229 14.75 18.00 7.03
CA ALA A 229 14.65 18.09 8.48
C ALA A 229 13.25 17.77 9.04
N LEU A 230 12.27 17.44 8.19
CA LEU A 230 10.90 17.18 8.64
C LEU A 230 10.83 15.95 9.56
N PRO A 231 9.90 15.95 10.55
CA PRO A 231 9.79 14.89 11.56
C PRO A 231 9.57 13.51 10.95
N ILE A 232 10.21 12.50 11.52
CA ILE A 232 10.11 11.13 11.02
C ILE A 232 8.89 10.45 11.64
N VAL A 233 8.04 9.90 10.78
CA VAL A 233 6.98 8.96 11.17
C VAL A 233 7.34 7.58 10.62
N GLY A 234 7.31 6.56 11.45
CA GLY A 234 7.68 5.19 11.07
C GLY A 234 6.59 4.46 10.26
N SER A 235 7.02 3.54 9.40
CA SER A 235 6.17 2.55 8.72
C SER A 235 5.36 1.74 9.72
N ALA A 236 4.05 1.66 9.51
CA ALA A 236 3.16 1.02 10.48
C ALA A 236 3.42 -0.48 10.66
N LEU A 237 3.65 -1.20 9.56
CA LEU A 237 3.96 -2.63 9.58
C LEU A 237 5.23 -2.91 10.41
N ASP A 238 6.28 -2.13 10.18
CA ASP A 238 7.58 -2.31 10.83
C ASP A 238 7.53 -1.89 12.30
N HIS A 239 6.79 -0.83 12.64
CA HIS A 239 6.59 -0.42 14.03
C HIS A 239 5.80 -1.49 14.80
N ILE A 240 4.73 -2.06 14.24
CA ILE A 240 3.97 -3.13 14.90
C ILE A 240 4.86 -4.37 15.13
N ILE A 241 5.64 -4.77 14.12
CA ILE A 241 6.57 -5.92 14.25
C ILE A 241 7.67 -5.62 15.26
N GLY A 242 8.26 -4.42 15.24
CA GLY A 242 9.28 -4.00 16.19
C GLY A 242 8.76 -3.97 17.63
N HIS A 243 7.52 -3.52 17.82
CA HIS A 243 6.90 -3.39 19.14
C HIS A 243 6.46 -4.72 19.77
N PHE A 244 5.84 -5.61 18.98
CA PHE A 244 5.35 -6.90 19.48
C PHE A 244 6.36 -8.05 19.29
N GLY A 245 7.37 -7.86 18.45
CA GLY A 245 8.37 -8.86 18.12
C GLY A 245 7.88 -9.88 17.08
N THR A 246 8.84 -10.51 16.41
CA THR A 246 8.57 -11.55 15.41
C THR A 246 7.96 -12.81 16.01
N ASP A 247 8.15 -13.05 17.30
CA ASP A 247 7.62 -14.24 17.97
C ASP A 247 6.12 -14.15 18.25
N ALA A 248 5.58 -12.94 18.43
CA ALA A 248 4.15 -12.73 18.63
C ALA A 248 3.38 -12.48 17.32
N VAL A 249 4.07 -11.92 16.31
CA VAL A 249 3.46 -11.45 15.05
C VAL A 249 3.68 -12.44 13.91
N ALA A 250 2.58 -12.98 13.39
CA ALA A 250 2.49 -13.72 12.16
C ALA A 250 2.30 -12.76 10.99
N GLU A 251 3.36 -12.50 10.24
CA GLU A 251 3.28 -11.61 9.10
C GLU A 251 3.02 -12.42 7.81
N VAL A 252 1.93 -12.09 7.10
CA VAL A 252 1.50 -12.71 5.84
C VAL A 252 1.30 -11.63 4.77
N THR A 253 2.39 -10.98 4.39
CA THR A 253 2.40 -9.88 3.41
C THR A 253 3.06 -10.32 2.10
N GLY A 254 2.98 -9.48 1.08
CA GLY A 254 3.67 -9.68 -0.20
C GLY A 254 5.17 -9.43 -0.18
N ARG A 255 5.73 -8.86 0.90
CA ARG A 255 7.13 -8.42 0.89
C ARG A 255 8.11 -9.58 0.96
N SER A 256 9.15 -9.48 0.14
CA SER A 256 10.25 -10.46 0.02
C SER A 256 11.32 -10.33 1.09
N ARG A 257 11.40 -9.19 1.78
CA ARG A 257 12.38 -8.90 2.83
C ARG A 257 11.76 -8.03 3.92
N ARG A 258 12.28 -8.14 5.14
CA ARG A 258 11.95 -7.26 6.28
C ARG A 258 13.19 -6.91 7.09
N VAL A 259 13.11 -5.84 7.86
CA VAL A 259 14.07 -5.52 8.92
C VAL A 259 13.55 -6.10 10.23
N ILE A 260 14.43 -6.76 10.98
CA ILE A 260 14.16 -7.27 12.33
C ILE A 260 15.27 -6.84 13.28
N MET A 261 14.95 -6.75 14.57
CA MET A 261 15.95 -6.51 15.62
C MET A 261 16.50 -7.86 16.10
N ASP A 262 17.82 -7.99 16.19
CA ASP A 262 18.48 -9.14 16.81
C ASP A 262 18.44 -9.04 18.35
N ALA A 263 18.89 -10.10 19.03
CA ALA A 263 18.91 -10.16 20.50
C ALA A 263 19.84 -9.10 21.15
N HIS A 264 20.70 -8.46 20.36
CA HIS A 264 21.62 -7.40 20.79
C HIS A 264 21.11 -6.00 20.41
N GLY A 265 19.88 -5.89 19.89
CA GLY A 265 19.28 -4.62 19.47
C GLY A 265 19.82 -4.08 18.15
N ARG A 266 20.47 -4.90 17.31
CA ARG A 266 20.95 -4.50 15.98
C ARG A 266 19.97 -4.92 14.91
N GLN A 267 19.85 -4.11 13.86
CA GLN A 267 19.00 -4.47 12.72
C GLN A 267 19.63 -5.58 11.88
N ARG A 268 18.79 -6.49 11.39
CA ARG A 268 19.14 -7.51 10.41
C ARG A 268 18.06 -7.62 9.35
N VAL A 269 18.45 -7.85 8.10
CA VAL A 269 17.52 -8.17 7.02
C VAL A 269 17.17 -9.65 7.06
N GLU A 270 15.88 -9.96 7.07
CA GLU A 270 15.35 -11.31 6.94
C GLU A 270 14.64 -11.48 5.60
N SER A 271 15.02 -12.50 4.84
CA SER A 271 14.35 -12.89 3.60
C SER A 271 13.05 -13.64 3.88
N ARG A 272 12.04 -13.36 3.08
CA ARG A 272 10.70 -13.94 3.16
C ARG A 272 10.32 -14.58 1.82
N SER A 273 9.49 -15.61 1.90
CA SER A 273 8.99 -16.33 0.74
C SER A 273 7.52 -16.71 0.94
N PRO A 274 6.82 -17.17 -0.11
CA PRO A 274 5.48 -17.76 0.05
C PRO A 274 5.44 -18.90 1.08
N ARG A 275 6.55 -19.64 1.25
CA ARG A 275 6.69 -20.68 2.27
C ARG A 275 6.76 -20.09 3.68
N THR A 276 7.41 -18.94 3.85
CA THR A 276 7.38 -18.18 5.12
C THR A 276 5.93 -17.78 5.46
N ASN A 277 5.17 -17.29 4.49
CA ASN A 277 3.75 -16.95 4.71
C ASN A 277 2.89 -18.16 5.12
N LEU A 278 3.21 -19.37 4.62
CA LEU A 278 2.57 -20.62 5.08
C LEU A 278 2.89 -20.88 6.56
N ALA A 279 4.17 -20.89 6.91
CA ALA A 279 4.59 -21.13 8.29
C ALA A 279 4.02 -20.10 9.28
N GLU A 280 3.97 -18.83 8.89
CA GLU A 280 3.37 -17.75 9.71
C GLU A 280 1.86 -17.95 9.88
N THR A 281 1.15 -18.35 8.83
CA THR A 281 -0.27 -18.70 8.92
C THR A 281 -0.50 -19.89 9.84
N ASP A 282 0.30 -20.95 9.70
CA ASP A 282 0.19 -22.15 10.53
C ASP A 282 0.51 -21.86 12.00
N ALA A 283 1.48 -20.98 12.28
CA ALA A 283 1.81 -20.55 13.63
C ALA A 283 0.67 -19.76 14.27
N PHE A 284 -0.01 -18.90 13.51
CA PHE A 284 -1.21 -18.20 13.99
C PHE A 284 -2.40 -19.14 14.22
N MET A 285 -2.67 -20.06 13.28
CA MET A 285 -3.79 -20.99 13.37
C MET A 285 -3.60 -22.05 14.48
N ARG A 286 -2.35 -22.34 14.88
CA ARG A 286 -2.04 -23.16 16.07
C ARG A 286 -1.92 -22.36 17.36
N GLY A 287 -1.95 -21.03 17.29
CA GLY A 287 -1.90 -20.16 18.46
C GLY A 287 -0.51 -19.94 19.04
N ALA A 288 0.53 -20.43 18.38
CA ALA A 288 1.92 -20.09 18.68
C ALA A 288 2.18 -18.58 18.51
N LYS A 289 1.46 -17.96 17.57
CA LYS A 289 1.40 -16.50 17.39
C LYS A 289 -0.04 -16.03 17.57
N LYS A 290 -0.24 -14.92 18.28
CA LYS A 290 -1.57 -14.37 18.59
C LYS A 290 -1.93 -13.13 17.78
N ILE A 291 -0.98 -12.55 17.06
CA ILE A 291 -1.18 -11.41 16.18
C ILE A 291 -0.90 -11.87 14.75
N LEU A 292 -1.80 -11.60 13.80
CA LEU A 292 -1.56 -11.81 12.38
C LEU A 292 -1.70 -10.49 11.64
N ILE A 293 -0.75 -10.18 10.75
CA ILE A 293 -0.83 -9.02 9.85
C ILE A 293 -0.81 -9.52 8.43
N PHE A 294 -1.74 -9.09 7.59
CA PHE A 294 -1.74 -9.48 6.18
C PHE A 294 -1.94 -8.30 5.24
N SER A 295 -1.39 -8.45 4.04
CA SER A 295 -1.72 -7.64 2.88
C SER A 295 -2.42 -8.47 1.81
N ASP A 296 -3.10 -7.83 0.86
CA ASP A 296 -3.86 -8.55 -0.16
C ASP A 296 -3.00 -9.58 -0.93
N ALA A 297 -1.80 -9.16 -1.34
CA ALA A 297 -0.83 -10.01 -2.02
C ALA A 297 -0.41 -11.23 -1.18
N GLY A 298 -0.17 -11.07 0.12
CA GLY A 298 0.24 -12.18 1.00
C GLY A 298 -0.91 -13.08 1.44
N GLY A 299 -2.12 -12.52 1.54
CA GLY A 299 -3.30 -13.17 2.06
C GLY A 299 -4.06 -14.04 1.06
N THR A 300 -3.82 -13.89 -0.25
CA THR A 300 -4.56 -14.61 -1.31
C THR A 300 -4.78 -16.10 -0.99
N GLY A 301 -6.05 -16.54 -1.03
CA GLY A 301 -6.45 -17.95 -0.78
C GLY A 301 -6.44 -18.40 0.69
N ARG A 302 -6.01 -17.57 1.64
CA ARG A 302 -5.90 -17.93 3.07
C ARG A 302 -7.12 -17.58 3.90
N SER A 303 -7.33 -18.36 4.96
CA SER A 303 -8.38 -18.16 5.96
C SER A 303 -7.74 -18.04 7.35
N TYR A 304 -8.23 -17.10 8.15
CA TYR A 304 -7.73 -16.78 9.49
C TYR A 304 -8.80 -16.88 10.58
N HIS A 305 -10.04 -17.25 10.21
CA HIS A 305 -11.14 -17.49 11.16
C HIS A 305 -10.77 -18.53 12.21
N ALA A 306 -11.43 -18.45 13.37
CA ALA A 306 -11.30 -19.41 14.47
C ALA A 306 -11.97 -20.75 14.12
N SER A 307 -11.44 -21.47 13.13
CA SER A 307 -12.03 -22.73 12.66
C SER A 307 -12.11 -23.77 13.78
N LEU A 308 -13.21 -24.52 13.87
CA LEU A 308 -13.32 -25.67 14.80
C LEU A 308 -12.28 -26.77 14.52
N ARG A 309 -11.56 -26.71 13.39
CA ARG A 309 -10.49 -27.66 13.03
C ARG A 309 -9.08 -27.19 13.42
N CYS A 310 -8.92 -25.95 13.87
CA CYS A 310 -7.63 -25.43 14.29
C CYS A 310 -7.51 -25.41 15.82
N GLU A 311 -6.28 -25.38 16.32
CA GLU A 311 -6.01 -25.33 17.77
C GLU A 311 -6.36 -23.94 18.33
N ASN A 312 -6.06 -22.86 17.58
CA ASN A 312 -6.39 -21.51 18.01
C ASN A 312 -7.83 -21.13 17.70
N GLN A 313 -8.74 -21.47 18.61
CA GLN A 313 -10.17 -21.16 18.51
C GLN A 313 -10.57 -19.87 19.23
N SER A 314 -9.62 -19.05 19.68
CA SER A 314 -9.95 -17.80 20.37
C SER A 314 -10.68 -16.79 19.47
N ARG A 315 -11.40 -15.84 20.06
CA ARG A 315 -12.05 -14.75 19.33
C ARG A 315 -11.07 -14.01 18.40
N ARG A 316 -11.57 -13.58 17.22
CA ARG A 316 -10.78 -12.84 16.22
C ARG A 316 -11.17 -11.36 16.25
N ASN A 317 -10.26 -10.50 16.71
CA ASN A 317 -10.43 -9.06 16.60
C ASN A 317 -9.72 -8.57 15.34
N HIS A 318 -10.52 -8.16 14.35
CA HIS A 318 -10.01 -7.75 13.05
C HIS A 318 -9.92 -6.22 12.96
N TYR A 319 -8.69 -5.70 12.99
CA TYR A 319 -8.38 -4.30 12.72
C TYR A 319 -8.21 -4.06 11.23
N LEU A 320 -9.19 -3.39 10.61
CA LEU A 320 -9.07 -2.85 9.26
C LEU A 320 -8.25 -1.55 9.29
N LEU A 321 -6.93 -1.68 9.41
CA LEU A 321 -6.01 -0.54 9.58
C LEU A 321 -5.90 0.29 8.30
N GLU A 322 -5.82 -0.38 7.15
CA GLU A 322 -5.81 0.27 5.83
C GLU A 322 -6.77 -0.49 4.90
N PRO A 323 -7.95 0.07 4.57
CA PRO A 323 -8.95 -0.60 3.74
C PRO A 323 -8.57 -0.68 2.25
N GLY A 324 -7.62 0.16 1.82
CA GLY A 324 -7.27 0.32 0.42
C GLY A 324 -8.27 1.16 -0.38
N TRP A 325 -8.01 1.30 -1.68
CA TRP A 325 -8.79 2.17 -2.58
C TRP A 325 -10.12 1.57 -3.03
N ARG A 326 -10.26 0.25 -2.92
CA ARG A 326 -11.40 -0.48 -3.44
C ARG A 326 -12.15 -1.17 -2.31
N ALA A 327 -13.42 -0.81 -2.13
CA ALA A 327 -14.25 -1.37 -1.07
C ALA A 327 -14.36 -2.91 -1.15
N ASP A 328 -14.35 -3.50 -2.35
CA ASP A 328 -14.41 -4.96 -2.50
C ASP A 328 -13.15 -5.65 -1.95
N ALA A 329 -11.96 -5.05 -2.12
CA ALA A 329 -10.72 -5.57 -1.54
C ALA A 329 -10.76 -5.51 0.00
N ALA A 330 -11.26 -4.40 0.57
CA ALA A 330 -11.45 -4.26 2.00
C ALA A 330 -12.34 -5.37 2.57
N ILE A 331 -13.52 -5.56 1.97
CA ILE A 331 -14.53 -6.56 2.38
C ILE A 331 -14.02 -7.99 2.20
N GLN A 332 -13.28 -8.27 1.12
CA GLN A 332 -12.66 -9.58 0.91
C GLN A 332 -11.70 -9.95 2.05
N GLY A 333 -10.97 -8.98 2.59
CA GLY A 333 -10.12 -9.18 3.76
C GLY A 333 -10.91 -9.54 5.01
N LEU A 334 -12.03 -8.86 5.30
CA LEU A 334 -12.93 -9.21 6.42
C LEU A 334 -13.46 -10.65 6.32
N GLY A 335 -13.76 -11.12 5.10
CA GLY A 335 -14.17 -12.52 4.84
C GLY A 335 -13.08 -13.57 5.09
N ARG A 336 -11.86 -13.17 5.48
CA ARG A 336 -10.80 -14.11 5.89
C ARG A 336 -10.91 -14.51 7.36
N THR A 337 -11.43 -13.63 8.21
CA THR A 337 -11.58 -13.85 9.65
C THR A 337 -12.97 -14.30 10.06
N HIS A 338 -13.98 -14.04 9.23
CA HIS A 338 -15.35 -14.48 9.46
C HIS A 338 -15.76 -15.49 8.38
N ARG A 339 -15.98 -16.76 8.76
CA ARG A 339 -16.35 -17.87 7.85
C ARG A 339 -17.29 -18.87 8.52
N THR A 340 -17.88 -19.75 7.73
CA THR A 340 -18.60 -20.91 8.27
C THR A 340 -17.64 -21.84 9.02
N HIS A 341 -18.17 -22.66 9.93
CA HIS A 341 -17.38 -23.64 10.71
C HIS A 341 -16.35 -23.00 11.68
N GLN A 342 -16.65 -21.80 12.18
CA GLN A 342 -15.87 -21.13 13.22
C GLN A 342 -16.43 -21.41 14.62
N ALA A 343 -15.55 -21.49 15.62
CA ALA A 343 -15.88 -21.67 17.03
C ALA A 343 -16.47 -20.39 17.66
N THR A 344 -16.06 -19.24 17.13
CA THR A 344 -16.48 -17.91 17.58
C THR A 344 -16.44 -16.95 16.40
N ALA A 345 -17.33 -15.96 16.43
CA ALA A 345 -17.28 -14.79 15.56
C ALA A 345 -16.30 -13.75 16.10
#